data_AF-A0A0G1DCE5-F1
#
_entry.id   AF-A0A0G1DCE5-F1
#
_cell.length_a   1.000
_cell.length_b   1.000
_cell.length_c   1.000
_cell.angle_alpha   90.00
_cell.angle_beta   90.00
_cell.angle_gamma   90.00
#
_symmetry.space_group_name_H-M   'P 1'
#
loop_
_entity.id
_entity.type
_entity.pdbx_description
1 polymer ?
#
loop_
_entity_poly.entity_id
_entity_poly.type
_entity_poly.pdbx_seq_one_letter_code
_entity_poly.pdbx_strand_id
1 'polypeptide(L)'
;MPVASESYLYYSGDYDIPGVGSCSENGTGIGCMLVVINVGKVTSDYTGIFNQGFRLHGRYFNGNALDMAIWGLTSEGTNKMLNMNSKLNPTGIQNAGANCSVPEGCKGVHIQVLFTSGNEPLMGLETTFTR
;
A
#
# COMPACT_ATOMS: atom_id res chain seq x y z
N MET A 1 0.17 -2.44 14.91
CA MET A 1 0.58 -1.51 13.85
C MET A 1 -0.32 -0.31 13.95
N PRO A 2 0.16 0.74 14.63
CA PRO A 2 -0.66 1.90 14.89
C PRO A 2 -0.78 2.77 13.62
N VAL A 3 -1.99 3.14 13.25
CA VAL A 3 -2.26 4.27 12.34
C VAL A 3 -2.91 5.36 13.17
N ALA A 4 -2.16 6.42 13.43
CA ALA A 4 -2.60 7.55 14.24
C ALA A 4 -3.93 8.11 13.72
N SER A 5 -4.65 8.82 14.59
CA SER A 5 -5.83 9.58 14.18
C SER A 5 -5.48 10.49 13.00
N GLU A 6 -6.41 10.62 12.06
CA GLU A 6 -6.28 11.52 10.92
C GLU A 6 -5.00 11.26 10.07
N SER A 7 -4.57 10.00 10.00
CA SER A 7 -3.32 9.60 9.35
C SER A 7 -3.51 8.37 8.47
N TYR A 8 -2.54 8.14 7.59
CA TYR A 8 -2.47 6.93 6.79
C TYR A 8 -1.19 6.15 7.08
N LEU A 9 -1.25 4.87 6.76
CA LEU A 9 -0.11 4.01 6.59
C LEU A 9 -0.17 3.41 5.20
N TYR A 10 0.91 3.63 4.45
CA TYR A 10 1.19 2.92 3.22
C TYR A 10 2.16 1.77 3.53
N TYR A 11 1.84 0.59 3.05
CA TYR A 11 2.66 -0.60 3.14
C TYR A 11 2.81 -1.26 1.78
N SER A 12 4.02 -1.68 1.48
CA SER A 12 4.32 -2.53 0.33
C SER A 12 5.01 -3.78 0.86
N GLY A 13 4.56 -4.95 0.45
CA GLY A 13 5.04 -6.24 0.95
C GLY A 13 3.92 -7.23 1.25
N ASP A 14 4.31 -8.46 1.58
CA ASP A 14 3.40 -9.51 1.99
C ASP A 14 2.76 -9.17 3.34
N TYR A 15 1.44 -9.30 3.44
CA TYR A 15 0.74 -9.09 4.70
C TYR A 15 -0.35 -10.13 4.94
N ASP A 16 -0.59 -10.40 6.22
CA ASP A 16 -1.76 -11.13 6.70
C ASP A 16 -2.19 -10.52 8.01
N ILE A 17 -3.26 -9.72 7.95
CA ILE A 17 -3.70 -8.87 9.04
C ILE A 17 -5.19 -9.13 9.26
N PRO A 18 -5.54 -9.84 10.35
CA PRO A 18 -6.91 -10.06 10.73
C PRO A 18 -7.73 -8.75 10.78
N GLY A 19 -8.87 -8.74 10.09
CA GLY A 19 -9.77 -7.58 10.00
C GLY A 19 -9.34 -6.49 9.02
N VAL A 20 -8.20 -6.65 8.34
CA VAL A 20 -7.75 -5.75 7.26
C VAL A 20 -7.72 -6.50 5.94
N GLY A 21 -6.97 -7.61 5.86
CA GLY A 21 -6.80 -8.38 4.62
C GLY A 21 -5.48 -9.14 4.60
N SER A 22 -5.28 -9.89 3.54
CA SER A 22 -4.07 -10.67 3.32
C SER A 22 -3.67 -10.65 1.84
N CYS A 23 -2.38 -10.50 1.58
CA CYS A 23 -1.79 -10.61 0.25
C CYS A 23 -0.38 -11.19 0.37
N SER A 24 -0.02 -12.11 -0.53
CA SER A 24 1.34 -12.66 -0.61
C SER A 24 1.74 -12.93 -2.06
N GLU A 25 2.97 -12.56 -2.41
CA GLU A 25 3.57 -12.90 -3.70
C GLU A 25 4.02 -14.37 -3.68
N ASN A 26 3.23 -15.23 -4.33
CA ASN A 26 3.45 -16.69 -4.36
C ASN A 26 4.04 -17.16 -5.70
N GLY A 27 5.01 -16.43 -6.25
CA GLY A 27 5.61 -16.72 -7.56
C GLY A 27 4.75 -16.33 -8.76
N THR A 28 3.66 -15.59 -8.55
CA THR A 28 2.79 -15.07 -9.62
C THR A 28 3.41 -13.86 -10.31
N GLY A 29 4.36 -13.20 -9.65
CA GLY A 29 4.90 -11.89 -10.03
C GLY A 29 3.94 -10.73 -9.73
N ILE A 30 2.87 -10.96 -8.95
CA ILE A 30 1.95 -9.90 -8.51
C ILE A 30 2.31 -9.50 -7.08
N GLY A 31 2.83 -8.29 -6.91
CA GLY A 31 3.22 -7.76 -5.61
C GLY A 31 2.04 -7.25 -4.80
N CYS A 32 2.29 -6.93 -3.53
CA CYS A 32 1.25 -6.54 -2.58
C CYS A 32 1.44 -5.10 -2.08
N MET A 33 0.36 -4.32 -2.13
CA MET A 33 0.27 -2.98 -1.58
C MET A 33 -0.98 -2.87 -0.70
N LEU A 34 -0.80 -2.27 0.48
CA LEU A 34 -1.86 -1.96 1.42
C LEU A 34 -1.76 -0.49 1.83
N VAL A 35 -2.86 0.24 1.76
CA VAL A 35 -2.98 1.59 2.32
C VAL A 35 -4.09 1.57 3.36
N VAL A 36 -3.75 1.85 4.62
CA VAL A 36 -4.72 1.98 5.72
C VAL A 36 -4.89 3.46 6.04
N ILE A 37 -6.11 3.97 5.94
CA ILE A 37 -6.47 5.37 6.17
C ILE A 37 -7.39 5.43 7.39
N ASN A 38 -6.89 5.97 8.49
CA ASN A 38 -7.68 6.13 9.70
C ASN A 38 -8.30 7.52 9.75
N VAL A 39 -9.55 7.64 9.31
CA VAL A 39 -10.37 8.88 9.34
C VAL A 39 -10.96 9.18 10.72
N GLY A 40 -10.71 8.29 11.71
CA GLY A 40 -11.20 8.43 13.07
C GLY A 40 -10.35 9.38 13.92
N LYS A 41 -10.93 9.76 15.06
CA LYS A 41 -10.29 10.62 16.08
C LYS A 41 -9.46 9.84 17.11
N VAL A 42 -9.37 8.52 16.95
CA VAL A 42 -8.59 7.63 17.81
C VAL A 42 -7.64 6.81 16.94
N THR A 43 -6.48 6.45 17.49
CA THR A 43 -5.51 5.61 16.80
C THR A 43 -6.10 4.23 16.55
N SER A 44 -5.95 3.73 15.32
CA SER A 44 -6.20 2.33 15.00
C SER A 44 -4.94 1.52 15.28
N ASP A 45 -5.06 0.29 15.73
CA ASP A 45 -3.94 -0.59 16.01
C ASP A 45 -4.26 -2.03 15.60
N TYR A 46 -3.62 -2.46 14.51
CA TYR A 46 -3.81 -3.79 13.92
C TYR A 46 -2.61 -4.70 14.17
N THR A 47 -2.85 -5.94 14.56
CA THR A 47 -1.78 -6.94 14.72
C THR A 47 -1.84 -7.95 13.59
N GLY A 48 -0.69 -8.30 12.99
CA GLY A 48 -0.62 -9.21 11.86
C GLY A 48 0.80 -9.41 11.35
N ILE A 49 0.92 -10.16 10.27
CA ILE A 49 2.15 -10.41 9.54
C ILE A 49 2.36 -9.27 8.54
N PHE A 50 3.61 -8.79 8.47
CA PHE A 50 4.06 -7.78 7.51
C PHE A 50 5.50 -8.12 7.12
N ASN A 51 5.64 -8.86 6.04
CA ASN A 51 6.89 -9.38 5.55
C ASN A 51 7.36 -8.62 4.32
N GLN A 52 8.64 -8.26 4.30
CA GLN A 52 9.31 -7.64 3.16
C GLN A 52 8.73 -6.25 2.79
N GLY A 53 9.49 -5.49 2.02
CA GLY A 53 9.12 -4.15 1.54
C GLY A 53 9.25 -3.02 2.57
N PHE A 54 8.50 -1.93 2.36
CA PHE A 54 8.65 -0.70 3.14
C PHE A 54 7.31 -0.15 3.64
N ARG A 55 7.39 0.64 4.70
CA ARG A 55 6.27 1.33 5.35
C ARG A 55 6.47 2.83 5.28
N LEU A 56 5.40 3.56 4.99
CA LEU A 56 5.36 5.01 5.05
C LEU A 56 4.15 5.45 5.85
N HIS A 57 4.40 6.17 6.95
CA HIS A 57 3.35 6.84 7.71
C HIS A 57 3.27 8.29 7.28
N GLY A 58 2.06 8.81 7.16
CA GLY A 58 1.83 10.22 6.88
C GLY A 58 0.48 10.69 7.41
N ARG A 59 0.32 12.00 7.47
CA ARG A 59 -1.00 12.59 7.73
C ARG A 59 -1.80 12.50 6.43
N TYR A 60 -3.07 12.08 6.48
CA TYR A 60 -3.90 12.27 5.29
C TYR A 60 -4.36 13.73 5.23
N PHE A 61 -4.67 14.21 4.02
CA PHE A 61 -5.18 15.56 3.85
C PHE A 61 -6.62 15.62 4.36
N ASN A 62 -6.82 16.20 5.55
CA ASN A 62 -8.15 16.50 6.07
C ASN A 62 -8.84 17.51 5.14
N GLY A 63 -9.76 17.03 4.29
CA GLY A 63 -10.50 17.85 3.32
C GLY A 63 -10.90 17.08 2.06
N ASN A 64 -11.15 17.83 0.98
CA ASN A 64 -11.74 17.34 -0.27
C ASN A 64 -10.73 16.67 -1.22
N ALA A 65 -9.55 16.28 -0.72
CA ALA A 65 -8.42 15.81 -1.52
C ALA A 65 -7.96 14.39 -1.14
N LEU A 66 -8.79 13.66 -0.39
CA LEU A 66 -8.49 12.30 0.05
C LEU A 66 -8.37 11.34 -1.15
N ASP A 67 -9.21 11.52 -2.16
CA ASP A 67 -9.16 10.85 -3.46
C ASP A 67 -7.82 11.09 -4.18
N MET A 68 -7.34 12.33 -4.22
CA MET A 68 -6.04 12.68 -4.79
C MET A 68 -4.88 12.07 -4.01
N ALA A 69 -4.98 12.03 -2.68
CA ALA A 69 -3.95 11.41 -1.83
C ALA A 69 -3.88 9.90 -2.09
N ILE A 70 -5.02 9.22 -2.16
CA ILE A 70 -5.10 7.79 -2.51
C ILE A 70 -4.50 7.57 -3.90
N TRP A 71 -4.95 8.33 -4.89
CA TRP A 71 -4.45 8.24 -6.26
C TRP A 71 -2.93 8.43 -6.33
N GLY A 72 -2.39 9.43 -5.63
CA GLY A 72 -0.97 9.69 -5.58
C GLY A 72 -0.18 8.55 -4.94
N LEU A 73 -0.63 8.06 -3.79
CA LEU A 73 0.01 6.96 -3.06
C LEU A 73 0.00 5.66 -3.88
N THR A 74 -1.15 5.28 -4.44
CA THR A 74 -1.27 4.04 -5.22
C THR A 74 -0.51 4.14 -6.54
N SER A 75 -0.51 5.31 -7.19
CA SER A 75 0.24 5.53 -8.44
C SER A 75 1.75 5.47 -8.21
N GLU A 76 2.24 6.11 -7.16
CA GLU A 76 3.66 6.12 -6.81
C GLU A 76 4.15 4.71 -6.44
N GLY A 77 3.39 4.02 -5.59
CA GLY A 77 3.72 2.66 -5.18
C GLY A 77 3.72 1.69 -6.37
N THR A 78 2.72 1.82 -7.25
CA THR A 78 2.61 0.97 -8.46
C THR A 78 3.76 1.26 -9.41
N ASN A 79 4.13 2.53 -9.62
CA ASN A 79 5.25 2.93 -10.46
C ASN A 79 6.56 2.30 -9.99
N LYS A 80 6.80 2.33 -8.67
CA LYS A 80 7.98 1.73 -8.03
C LYS A 80 7.97 0.21 -8.14
N MET A 81 6.86 -0.44 -7.81
CA MET A 81 6.76 -1.91 -7.79
C MET A 81 6.83 -2.52 -9.19
N LEU A 82 6.25 -1.86 -10.19
CA LEU A 82 6.35 -2.27 -11.60
C LEU A 82 7.62 -1.78 -12.31
N ASN A 83 8.51 -1.09 -11.59
CA ASN A 83 9.77 -0.58 -12.12
C ASN A 83 9.55 0.25 -13.41
N MET A 84 8.49 1.06 -13.42
CA MET A 84 8.11 1.86 -14.59
C MET A 84 9.13 2.97 -14.83
N ASN A 85 9.46 3.22 -16.10
CA ASN A 85 10.32 4.34 -16.47
C ASN A 85 9.65 5.67 -16.07
N SER A 86 10.22 6.36 -15.07
CA SER A 86 9.67 7.59 -14.52
C SER A 86 10.79 8.52 -14.05
N LYS A 87 10.45 9.78 -13.72
CA LYS A 87 11.41 10.70 -13.09
C LYS A 87 11.92 10.19 -11.73
N LEU A 88 11.17 9.31 -11.07
CA LEU A 88 11.51 8.73 -9.77
C LEU A 88 12.35 7.45 -9.89
N ASN A 89 12.40 6.85 -11.09
CA ASN A 89 13.22 5.69 -11.42
C ASN A 89 13.74 5.81 -12.87
N PRO A 90 14.61 6.81 -13.12
CA PRO A 90 15.17 6.98 -14.45
C PRO A 90 16.00 5.74 -14.78
N THR A 91 15.75 5.14 -15.95
CA THR A 91 16.31 3.87 -16.48
C THR A 91 15.54 2.59 -16.17
N GLY A 92 14.71 2.53 -15.11
CA GLY A 92 13.98 1.29 -14.77
C GLY A 92 14.89 0.09 -14.48
N ILE A 93 16.11 0.34 -13.99
CA ILE A 93 17.11 -0.72 -13.69
C ILE A 93 17.11 -1.06 -12.20
N GLN A 94 16.73 -0.11 -11.34
CA GLN A 94 16.67 -0.33 -9.89
C GLN A 94 15.26 -0.73 -9.49
N ASN A 95 15.06 -2.01 -9.16
CA ASN A 95 13.83 -2.44 -8.55
C ASN A 95 13.67 -1.78 -7.17
N ALA A 96 12.70 -0.87 -7.03
CA ALA A 96 12.23 -0.38 -5.74
C ALA A 96 11.14 -1.31 -5.15
N GLY A 97 10.85 -2.41 -5.84
CA GLY A 97 9.75 -3.33 -5.64
C GLY A 97 9.91 -4.22 -4.42
N ALA A 98 9.09 -3.85 -3.44
CA ALA A 98 8.58 -4.74 -2.41
C ALA A 98 8.09 -6.09 -2.98
N ASN A 99 8.25 -7.13 -2.16
CA ASN A 99 7.89 -8.55 -2.24
C ASN A 99 8.09 -9.37 -3.54
N CYS A 100 8.12 -8.82 -4.75
CA CYS A 100 8.24 -9.62 -5.99
C CYS A 100 9.63 -10.20 -6.23
N SER A 101 10.65 -9.78 -5.49
CA SER A 101 11.97 -10.40 -5.46
C SER A 101 12.69 -10.57 -6.83
N VAL A 102 12.33 -9.78 -7.85
CA VAL A 102 12.93 -9.80 -9.20
C VAL A 102 13.46 -8.42 -9.61
N PRO A 103 14.65 -8.29 -10.23
CA PRO A 103 15.23 -6.99 -10.62
C PRO A 103 14.37 -6.19 -11.60
N GLU A 104 13.53 -6.84 -12.41
CA GLU A 104 12.69 -6.20 -13.41
C GLU A 104 11.44 -5.55 -12.82
N GLY A 105 11.16 -5.77 -11.52
CA GLY A 105 9.92 -5.36 -10.87
C GLY A 105 8.79 -6.38 -11.03
N CYS A 106 7.69 -6.15 -10.32
CA CYS A 106 6.49 -6.98 -10.40
C CYS A 106 5.86 -6.92 -11.80
N LYS A 107 5.15 -8.00 -12.18
CA LYS A 107 4.28 -8.04 -13.38
C LYS A 107 2.94 -7.35 -13.15
N GLY A 108 2.52 -7.29 -11.89
CA GLY A 108 1.32 -6.63 -11.44
C GLY A 108 1.41 -6.24 -9.97
N VAL A 109 0.46 -5.45 -9.50
CA VAL A 109 0.35 -5.07 -8.10
C VAL A 109 -1.10 -5.24 -7.67
N HIS A 110 -1.32 -6.04 -6.64
CA HIS A 110 -2.55 -6.06 -5.88
C HIS A 110 -2.55 -4.86 -4.92
N ILE A 111 -3.55 -4.01 -5.06
CA ILE A 111 -3.68 -2.76 -4.32
C ILE A 111 -4.93 -2.86 -3.46
N GLN A 112 -4.73 -2.79 -2.14
CA GLN A 112 -5.81 -2.69 -1.18
C GLN A 112 -5.77 -1.33 -0.47
N VAL A 113 -6.91 -0.66 -0.38
CA VAL A 113 -7.09 0.57 0.41
C VAL A 113 -8.19 0.32 1.44
N LEU A 114 -7.86 0.46 2.72
CA LEU A 114 -8.79 0.29 3.83
C LEU A 114 -9.02 1.62 4.52
N PHE A 115 -10.30 2.00 4.69
CA PHE A 115 -10.72 3.12 5.53
C PHE A 115 -11.16 2.60 6.89
N THR A 116 -10.72 3.26 7.95
CA THR A 116 -11.00 2.87 9.34
C THR A 116 -11.37 4.11 10.16
N SER A 117 -12.13 3.91 11.23
CA SER A 117 -12.26 4.88 12.33
C SER A 117 -11.86 4.19 13.62
N GLY A 118 -10.62 4.39 14.05
CA GLY A 118 -10.03 3.52 15.08
C GLY A 118 -9.96 2.09 14.57
N ASN A 119 -10.27 1.10 15.42
CA ASN A 119 -10.21 -0.31 15.01
C ASN A 119 -11.41 -0.80 14.20
N GLU A 120 -12.36 0.09 13.88
CA GLU A 120 -13.55 -0.25 13.07
C GLU A 120 -13.26 -0.04 11.58
N PRO A 121 -13.28 -1.11 10.75
CA PRO A 121 -13.22 -0.99 9.30
C PRO A 121 -14.51 -0.37 8.78
N LEU A 122 -14.39 0.65 7.93
CA LEU A 122 -15.53 1.35 7.33
C LEU A 122 -15.76 0.90 5.88
N MET A 123 -14.68 0.80 5.11
CA MET A 123 -14.72 0.49 3.68
C MET A 123 -13.38 -0.07 3.23
N GLY A 124 -13.41 -1.09 2.37
CA GLY A 124 -12.24 -1.58 1.64
C GLY A 124 -12.43 -1.37 0.14
N LEU A 125 -11.38 -0.94 -0.54
CA LEU A 125 -11.26 -0.93 -1.99
C LEU A 125 -10.11 -1.84 -2.37
N GLU A 126 -10.33 -2.64 -3.41
CA GLU A 126 -9.34 -3.57 -3.93
C GLU A 126 -9.30 -3.45 -5.45
N THR A 127 -8.09 -3.51 -6.00
CA THR A 127 -7.89 -3.72 -7.43
C THR A 127 -6.56 -4.43 -7.67
N THR A 128 -6.44 -5.06 -8.82
CA THR A 128 -5.15 -5.58 -9.30
C THR A 128 -4.82 -4.84 -10.58
N PHE A 129 -3.66 -4.19 -10.59
CA PHE A 129 -3.13 -3.53 -11.77
C PHE A 129 -2.04 -4.40 -12.40
N THR A 130 -2.20 -4.75 -13.67
CA THR A 130 -1.22 -5.49 -14.46
C THR A 130 -0.76 -4.66 -15.64
N ARG A 131 0.49 -4.85 -16.05
CA ARG A 131 1.04 -4.19 -17.24
C ARG A 131 0.50 -4.78 -18.54
#